data_AF-A0A9P4IFX3-F1
#
_entry.id   AF-A0A9P4IFX3-F1
#
_cell.length_a   1.000
_cell.length_b   1.000
_cell.length_c   1.000
_cell.angle_alpha   90.00
_cell.angle_beta   90.00
_cell.angle_gamma   90.00
#
_symmetry.space_group_name_H-M   'P 1'
#
loop_
_entity.id
_entity.type
_entity.pdbx_description
1 polymer ?
#
loop_
_entity_poly.entity_id
_entity_poly.type
_entity_poly.pdbx_seq_one_letter_code
_entity_poly.pdbx_strand_id
1 'polypeptide(L)'
;MNVPNATGRLLRRAGGTRHFPRTNPHRRSISQRKPGLRFAVKKSVAKYEAVNRPKAVAAGALSRGESLRQQTFRSAAKYGYLKTSPAMAEEIYKALQEKGQFDGKTIEELAKSNNIELIAFTSIARLLLRSQISKEQQSLGSRLLHACSAAKEPNATIELVKIAHRRDQLHLAHFKAPLSHLAVLVREMDPRAMVLQAQMFEDQGKLKEALTLYQKATSFKTRWREMLRDAELDDDQLDIITKSEDPTDYGVDSAYTAMGALYARAFNDTENAIKSFEKGALEGGDPEAFHALAQYELKDPDNPVYTEKYIEYETKAAASCHLEAAYAVAKFYAMTPKEAAQKTTPGAYKVFLRAGSHERMDFTLVTRWLARMLTGSNRIFSNTLLNKLIKWYSRQVTRSAKWRLIWALQWSALASHPPPFYGDAHILNIRIFMRAGHRKRAMKEIERLTPQKEMFSESQWMQLEQIRREIKGEYVGDVKRDSKTKMRRLR
;
A
#
# COMPACT_ATOMS: atom_id res chain seq x y z
N MET A 1 -60.87 -66.95 14.03
CA MET A 1 -61.19 -65.93 15.06
C MET A 1 -60.69 -64.59 14.53
N ASN A 2 -61.51 -63.88 13.76
CA ASN A 2 -62.44 -62.82 14.19
C ASN A 2 -61.75 -61.48 14.57
N VAL A 3 -61.67 -60.59 13.56
CA VAL A 3 -62.01 -59.13 13.47
C VAL A 3 -62.55 -58.48 14.77
N PRO A 4 -62.47 -57.14 15.07
CA PRO A 4 -62.54 -56.03 14.08
C PRO A 4 -61.98 -54.61 14.38
N ASN A 5 -61.99 -53.81 13.31
CA ASN A 5 -62.29 -52.36 13.13
C ASN A 5 -62.58 -51.45 14.35
N ALA A 6 -62.14 -50.18 14.25
CA ALA A 6 -63.05 -49.00 14.20
C ALA A 6 -62.32 -47.64 14.01
N THR A 7 -62.69 -46.93 12.93
CA THR A 7 -63.04 -45.48 12.83
C THR A 7 -62.36 -44.45 13.75
N GLY A 8 -61.76 -43.34 13.31
CA GLY A 8 -62.21 -42.35 12.32
C GLY A 8 -62.46 -41.00 13.03
N ARG A 9 -61.77 -39.90 12.64
CA ARG A 9 -62.31 -38.52 12.72
C ARG A 9 -61.45 -37.50 12.00
N LEU A 10 -62.10 -36.89 11.00
CA LEU A 10 -61.76 -35.62 10.36
C LEU A 10 -61.62 -34.48 11.37
N LEU A 11 -60.57 -33.68 11.25
CA LEU A 11 -60.61 -32.26 11.56
C LEU A 11 -59.78 -31.48 10.53
N ARG A 12 -60.51 -30.81 9.62
CA ARG A 12 -60.02 -29.66 8.85
C ARG A 12 -59.47 -28.61 9.83
N ARG A 13 -58.24 -28.12 9.61
CA ARG A 13 -57.87 -26.77 10.03
C ARG A 13 -57.13 -26.04 8.91
N ALA A 14 -57.86 -25.02 8.45
CA ALA A 14 -57.48 -23.83 7.71
C ALA A 14 -55.98 -23.54 7.58
N GLY A 15 -55.59 -23.32 6.32
CA GLY A 15 -54.38 -22.60 5.97
C GLY A 15 -54.41 -21.18 6.55
N GLY A 16 -53.29 -20.82 7.15
CA GLY A 16 -52.96 -19.46 7.55
C GLY A 16 -51.49 -19.25 7.29
N THR A 17 -51.14 -18.94 6.04
CA THR A 17 -49.81 -18.46 5.66
C THR A 17 -49.56 -17.12 6.34
N ARG A 18 -48.92 -17.14 7.50
CA ARG A 18 -48.38 -15.94 8.15
C ARG A 18 -47.19 -15.45 7.33
N HIS A 19 -47.42 -14.46 6.49
CA HIS A 19 -46.36 -13.60 5.97
C HIS A 19 -45.72 -12.84 7.14
N PHE A 20 -44.52 -13.27 7.52
CA PHE A 20 -43.63 -12.46 8.34
C PHE A 20 -43.02 -11.36 7.46
N PRO A 21 -43.25 -10.07 7.74
CA PRO A 21 -42.51 -9.01 7.07
C PRO A 21 -41.05 -9.09 7.51
N ARG A 22 -40.16 -9.44 6.58
CA ARG A 22 -38.70 -9.26 6.73
C ARG A 22 -38.39 -7.76 6.72
N THR A 23 -38.57 -7.09 7.85
CA THR A 23 -38.00 -5.76 8.07
C THR A 23 -36.52 -5.93 8.38
N ASN A 24 -35.69 -5.66 7.39
CA ASN A 24 -34.23 -5.65 7.50
C ASN A 24 -33.79 -4.36 8.23
N PRO A 25 -33.32 -4.39 9.49
CA PRO A 25 -33.13 -3.18 10.29
C PRO A 25 -31.90 -2.33 9.91
N HIS A 26 -31.15 -2.70 8.87
CA HIS A 26 -29.91 -2.01 8.49
C HIS A 26 -29.97 -1.09 7.26
N ARG A 27 -31.14 -0.88 6.65
CA ARG A 27 -31.26 0.04 5.50
C ARG A 27 -31.68 1.45 5.93
N ARG A 28 -30.80 2.17 6.64
CA ARG A 28 -30.97 3.64 6.79
C ARG A 28 -30.75 4.31 5.44
N SER A 29 -31.71 5.12 5.00
CA SER A 29 -31.65 5.86 3.74
C SER A 29 -30.44 6.81 3.70
N ILE A 30 -29.76 6.84 2.56
CA ILE A 30 -28.53 7.61 2.33
C ILE A 30 -28.78 9.13 2.40
N SER A 31 -30.02 9.58 2.33
CA SER A 31 -30.40 11.01 2.27
C SER A 31 -30.35 11.77 3.60
N GLN A 32 -30.12 11.13 4.75
CA GLN A 32 -30.12 11.81 6.06
C GLN A 32 -28.74 11.98 6.74
N ARG A 33 -27.63 11.73 6.05
CA ARG A 33 -26.28 11.98 6.62
C ARG A 33 -25.94 13.48 6.55
N LYS A 34 -25.91 14.16 7.70
CA LYS A 34 -25.48 15.57 7.84
C LYS A 34 -24.11 15.81 7.14
N PRO A 35 -23.89 16.93 6.41
CA PRO A 35 -22.70 17.14 5.56
C PRO A 35 -21.35 17.39 6.29
N GLY A 36 -21.25 17.10 7.59
CA GLY A 36 -20.30 17.76 8.50
C GLY A 36 -18.83 17.34 8.43
N LEU A 37 -18.46 16.22 7.81
CA LEU A 37 -17.07 15.72 7.86
C LEU A 37 -16.38 15.64 6.49
N ARG A 38 -17.11 15.24 5.44
CA ARG A 38 -16.53 15.08 4.09
C ARG A 38 -16.14 16.40 3.44
N PHE A 39 -16.88 17.48 3.70
CA PHE A 39 -16.56 18.81 3.18
C PHE A 39 -15.31 19.44 3.83
N ALA A 40 -15.15 19.28 5.15
CA ALA A 40 -13.96 19.77 5.86
C ALA A 40 -12.68 19.04 5.42
N VAL A 41 -12.76 17.72 5.21
CA VAL A 41 -11.65 16.92 4.69
C VAL A 41 -11.28 17.37 3.26
N LYS A 42 -12.25 17.52 2.36
CA LYS A 42 -11.99 18.00 0.98
C LYS A 42 -11.31 19.37 0.95
N LYS A 43 -11.72 20.32 1.80
CA LYS A 43 -11.12 21.66 1.85
C LYS A 43 -9.68 21.65 2.37
N SER A 44 -9.39 20.78 3.35
CA SER A 44 -8.03 20.62 3.91
C SER A 44 -7.06 19.89 2.96
N VAL A 45 -7.56 18.91 2.20
CA VAL A 45 -6.79 18.19 1.17
C VAL A 45 -6.45 19.14 0.01
N ALA A 46 -7.42 19.88 -0.51
CA ALA A 46 -7.20 20.84 -1.60
C ALA A 46 -6.20 21.96 -1.22
N LYS A 47 -6.27 22.48 0.01
CA LYS A 47 -5.32 23.49 0.51
C LYS A 47 -3.90 22.94 0.68
N TYR A 48 -3.75 21.65 0.99
CA TYR A 48 -2.45 21.01 1.16
C TYR A 48 -1.83 20.60 -0.19
N GLU A 49 -2.64 20.09 -1.12
CA GLU A 49 -2.23 19.77 -2.49
C GLU A 49 -1.73 21.00 -3.25
N ALA A 50 -2.33 22.17 -3.01
CA ALA A 50 -1.86 23.44 -3.58
C ALA A 50 -0.50 23.90 -3.05
N VAL A 51 -0.13 23.52 -1.82
CA VAL A 51 1.10 23.97 -1.15
C VAL A 51 2.26 23.00 -1.36
N ASN A 52 1.98 21.69 -1.46
CA ASN A 52 3.00 20.62 -1.42
C ASN A 52 3.08 19.75 -2.68
N ARG A 53 2.66 20.25 -3.85
CA ARG A 53 3.09 19.65 -5.13
C ARG A 53 4.62 19.50 -5.09
N PRO A 54 5.20 18.43 -5.68
CA PRO A 54 6.62 18.12 -5.59
C PRO A 54 7.46 19.14 -6.37
N LYS A 55 7.63 20.34 -5.80
CA LYS A 55 8.36 21.46 -6.41
C LYS A 55 9.82 21.10 -6.67
N ALA A 56 10.43 20.24 -5.86
CA ALA A 56 11.83 19.88 -6.00
C ALA A 56 12.11 18.86 -7.13
N VAL A 57 11.25 17.85 -7.34
CA VAL A 57 11.37 16.93 -8.47
C VAL A 57 11.01 17.65 -9.77
N ALA A 58 9.96 18.49 -9.75
CA ALA A 58 9.62 19.35 -10.87
C ALA A 58 10.75 20.35 -11.20
N ALA A 59 11.43 20.93 -10.22
CA ALA A 59 12.52 21.89 -10.46
C ALA A 59 13.75 21.25 -11.16
N GLY A 60 14.18 20.06 -10.73
CA GLY A 60 15.26 19.32 -11.40
C GLY A 60 14.87 18.69 -12.74
N ALA A 61 13.56 18.59 -13.04
CA ALA A 61 13.03 18.23 -14.35
C ALA A 61 13.05 19.42 -15.32
N LEU A 62 12.51 20.54 -14.84
CA LEU A 62 12.46 21.82 -15.56
C LEU A 62 13.86 22.29 -15.93
N SER A 63 14.85 22.10 -15.05
CA SER A 63 16.26 22.47 -15.35
C SER A 63 16.90 21.62 -16.44
N ARG A 64 16.36 20.44 -16.75
CA ARG A 64 16.82 19.56 -17.85
C ARG A 64 15.94 19.64 -19.10
N GLY A 65 14.94 20.53 -19.10
CA GLY A 65 13.94 20.62 -20.17
C GLY A 65 13.04 19.38 -20.29
N GLU A 66 13.10 18.46 -19.32
CA GLU A 66 12.33 17.22 -19.37
C GLU A 66 10.92 17.43 -18.84
N SER A 67 9.94 16.87 -19.53
CA SER A 67 8.58 16.84 -18.98
C SER A 67 8.53 15.90 -17.77
N LEU A 68 7.72 16.25 -16.75
CA LEU A 68 7.51 15.39 -15.57
C LEU A 68 7.00 13.98 -15.96
N ARG A 69 6.38 13.85 -17.14
CA ARG A 69 5.97 12.57 -17.74
C ARG A 69 7.18 11.74 -18.18
N GLN A 70 8.17 12.31 -18.87
CA GLN A 70 9.39 11.60 -19.28
C GLN A 70 10.14 11.04 -18.07
N GLN A 71 10.21 11.79 -16.97
CA GLN A 71 10.79 11.29 -15.72
C GLN A 71 10.01 10.13 -15.11
N THR A 72 8.68 10.18 -15.22
CA THR A 72 7.79 9.10 -14.78
C THR A 72 8.08 7.83 -15.59
N PHE A 73 8.19 7.93 -16.92
CA PHE A 73 8.53 6.78 -17.77
C PHE A 73 9.94 6.24 -17.50
N ARG A 74 10.95 7.10 -17.33
CA ARG A 74 12.30 6.65 -16.97
C ARG A 74 12.36 5.96 -15.61
N SER A 75 11.67 6.51 -14.62
CA SER A 75 11.59 5.90 -13.29
C SER A 75 10.88 4.55 -13.38
N ALA A 76 9.76 4.48 -14.11
CA ALA A 76 9.02 3.24 -14.31
C ALA A 76 9.85 2.17 -15.03
N ALA A 77 10.61 2.53 -16.07
CA ALA A 77 11.53 1.63 -16.76
C ALA A 77 12.64 1.12 -15.84
N LYS A 78 13.25 2.02 -15.04
CA LYS A 78 14.29 1.65 -14.06
C LYS A 78 13.80 0.60 -13.04
N TYR A 79 12.52 0.62 -12.69
CA TYR A 79 11.91 -0.32 -11.75
C TYR A 79 11.15 -1.47 -12.44
N GLY A 80 11.28 -1.64 -13.76
CA GLY A 80 10.64 -2.74 -14.50
C GLY A 80 9.12 -2.61 -14.72
N TYR A 81 8.51 -1.48 -14.33
CA TYR A 81 7.07 -1.23 -14.51
C TYR A 81 6.69 -0.85 -15.95
N LEU A 82 7.63 -0.35 -16.74
CA LEU A 82 7.43 -0.01 -18.15
C LEU A 82 8.02 -1.12 -19.01
N LYS A 83 7.21 -1.76 -19.86
CA LYS A 83 7.64 -2.87 -20.73
C LYS A 83 8.19 -2.41 -22.10
N THR A 84 8.61 -1.14 -22.18
CA THR A 84 9.21 -0.54 -23.38
C THR A 84 10.20 0.55 -22.97
N SER A 85 10.95 1.10 -23.92
CA SER A 85 11.89 2.19 -23.65
C SER A 85 11.13 3.48 -23.29
N PRO A 86 11.66 4.35 -22.41
CA PRO A 86 11.04 5.64 -22.11
C PRO A 86 10.84 6.54 -23.33
N ALA A 87 11.72 6.44 -24.34
CA ALA A 87 11.61 7.18 -25.59
C ALA A 87 10.41 6.68 -26.41
N MET A 88 10.29 5.37 -26.59
CA MET A 88 9.17 4.74 -27.30
C MET A 88 7.83 5.03 -26.59
N ALA A 89 7.78 4.96 -25.26
CA ALA A 89 6.58 5.32 -24.50
C ALA A 89 6.14 6.78 -24.72
N GLU A 90 7.10 7.68 -24.89
CA GLU A 90 6.83 9.10 -25.18
C GLU A 90 6.34 9.31 -26.62
N GLU A 91 6.88 8.57 -27.59
CA GLU A 91 6.43 8.58 -28.99
C GLU A 91 4.99 8.06 -29.11
N ILE A 92 4.70 6.91 -28.49
CA ILE A 92 3.34 6.35 -28.40
C ILE A 92 2.38 7.35 -27.77
N TYR A 93 2.79 7.96 -26.66
CA TYR A 93 1.96 8.96 -25.98
C TYR A 93 1.60 10.13 -26.90
N LYS A 94 2.57 10.67 -27.65
CA LYS A 94 2.34 11.76 -28.62
C LYS A 94 1.40 11.32 -29.74
N ALA A 95 1.67 10.15 -30.35
CA ALA A 95 0.83 9.60 -31.40
C ALA A 95 -0.64 9.40 -30.97
N LEU A 96 -0.86 8.94 -29.73
CA LEU A 96 -2.20 8.76 -29.18
C LEU A 96 -2.89 10.10 -28.85
N GLN A 97 -2.12 11.14 -28.47
CA GLN A 97 -2.67 12.48 -28.29
C GLN A 97 -3.12 13.09 -29.62
N GLU A 98 -2.28 12.97 -30.65
CA GLU A 98 -2.55 13.50 -31.99
C GLU A 98 -3.76 12.83 -32.66
N LYS A 99 -3.88 11.50 -32.54
CA LYS A 99 -5.03 10.75 -33.08
C LYS A 99 -6.36 11.16 -32.46
N GLY A 100 -6.37 11.65 -31.22
CA GLY A 100 -7.59 12.02 -30.52
C GLY A 100 -8.42 10.81 -30.10
N GLN A 101 -8.99 10.04 -31.03
CA GLN A 101 -9.75 8.80 -30.77
C GLN A 101 -8.99 7.57 -31.31
N PHE A 102 -9.07 6.46 -30.59
CA PHE A 102 -8.46 5.19 -30.97
C PHE A 102 -9.24 4.03 -30.32
N ASP A 103 -9.24 2.89 -31.00
CA ASP A 103 -9.91 1.66 -30.58
C ASP A 103 -8.91 0.49 -30.47
N GLY A 104 -9.40 -0.74 -30.24
CA GLY A 104 -8.54 -1.91 -30.13
C GLY A 104 -7.71 -2.18 -31.39
N LYS A 105 -8.31 -2.05 -32.58
CA LYS A 105 -7.61 -2.24 -33.87
C LYS A 105 -6.49 -1.24 -34.05
N THR A 106 -6.75 0.03 -33.70
CA THR A 106 -5.74 1.10 -33.76
C THR A 106 -4.54 0.77 -32.87
N ILE A 107 -4.76 0.20 -31.68
CA ILE A 107 -3.67 -0.20 -30.78
C ILE A 107 -2.91 -1.41 -31.33
N GLU A 108 -3.59 -2.40 -31.91
CA GLU A 108 -2.95 -3.54 -32.57
C GLU A 108 -2.07 -3.11 -33.76
N GLU A 109 -2.54 -2.17 -34.58
CA GLU A 109 -1.77 -1.60 -35.69
C GLU A 109 -0.55 -0.83 -35.19
N LEU A 110 -0.71 0.01 -34.16
CA LEU A 110 0.41 0.73 -33.55
C LEU A 110 1.42 -0.22 -32.90
N ALA A 111 0.96 -1.32 -32.30
CA ALA A 111 1.83 -2.35 -31.74
C ALA A 111 2.70 -3.00 -32.82
N LYS A 112 2.08 -3.40 -33.94
CA LYS A 112 2.77 -3.98 -35.09
C LYS A 112 3.74 -2.99 -35.74
N SER A 113 3.32 -1.75 -35.98
CA SER A 113 4.15 -0.76 -36.68
C SER A 113 5.40 -0.37 -35.90
N ASN A 114 5.35 -0.41 -34.57
CA ASN A 114 6.46 -0.04 -33.71
C ASN A 114 7.23 -1.26 -33.17
N ASN A 115 6.87 -2.49 -33.59
CA ASN A 115 7.44 -3.74 -33.10
C ASN A 115 7.46 -3.82 -31.55
N ILE A 116 6.31 -3.56 -30.94
CA ILE A 116 6.13 -3.59 -29.48
C ILE A 116 4.93 -4.46 -29.12
N GLU A 117 5.03 -5.13 -27.98
CA GLU A 117 3.94 -5.95 -27.46
C GLU A 117 2.79 -5.11 -26.89
N LEU A 118 1.56 -5.63 -26.94
CA LEU A 118 0.38 -4.96 -26.39
C LEU A 118 0.52 -4.65 -24.88
N ILE A 119 1.24 -5.48 -24.14
CA ILE A 119 1.52 -5.27 -22.71
C ILE A 119 2.25 -3.94 -22.43
N ALA A 120 3.04 -3.44 -23.39
CA ALA A 120 3.69 -2.14 -23.28
C ALA A 120 2.66 -1.00 -23.22
N PHE A 121 1.62 -1.03 -24.05
CA PHE A 121 0.54 -0.05 -24.01
C PHE A 121 -0.23 -0.11 -22.69
N THR A 122 -0.48 -1.30 -22.17
CA THR A 122 -1.12 -1.47 -20.85
C THR A 122 -0.25 -0.88 -19.74
N SER A 123 1.07 -1.07 -19.79
CA SER A 123 1.98 -0.45 -18.81
C SER A 123 1.97 1.07 -18.87
N ILE A 124 1.95 1.66 -20.08
CA ILE A 124 1.81 3.11 -20.29
C ILE A 124 0.45 3.60 -19.76
N ALA A 125 -0.64 2.92 -20.08
CA ALA A 125 -1.99 3.25 -19.62
C ALA A 125 -2.06 3.33 -18.09
N ARG A 126 -1.47 2.35 -17.38
CA ARG A 126 -1.43 2.31 -15.91
C ARG A 126 -0.65 3.48 -15.32
N LEU A 127 0.48 3.86 -15.93
CA LEU A 127 1.28 5.01 -15.50
C LEU A 127 0.51 6.32 -15.69
N LEU A 128 -0.13 6.50 -16.84
CA LEU A 128 -0.95 7.68 -17.14
C LEU A 128 -2.17 7.78 -16.22
N LEU A 129 -2.83 6.67 -15.93
CA LEU A 129 -3.99 6.62 -15.04
C LEU A 129 -3.63 7.03 -13.59
N ARG A 130 -2.39 6.74 -13.16
CA ARG A 130 -1.87 7.13 -11.84
C ARG A 130 -1.22 8.51 -11.82
N SER A 131 -1.10 9.18 -12.97
CA SER A 131 -0.48 10.50 -13.07
C SER A 131 -1.24 11.52 -12.23
N GLN A 132 -0.53 12.24 -11.36
CA GLN A 132 -1.06 13.39 -10.61
C GLN A 132 -0.87 14.71 -11.37
N ILE A 133 -0.30 14.65 -12.58
CA ILE A 133 0.13 15.83 -13.34
C ILE A 133 -1.09 16.53 -13.94
N SER A 134 -1.93 15.78 -14.67
CA SER A 134 -3.04 16.33 -15.43
C SER A 134 -4.21 15.35 -15.54
N LYS A 135 -5.44 15.87 -15.57
CA LYS A 135 -6.66 15.05 -15.76
C LYS A 135 -6.75 14.51 -17.19
N GLU A 136 -6.18 15.23 -18.15
CA GLU A 136 -6.09 14.84 -19.55
C GLU A 136 -5.24 13.58 -19.70
N GLN A 137 -4.14 13.46 -18.95
CA GLN A 137 -3.33 12.23 -18.92
C GLN A 137 -4.10 11.06 -18.30
N GLN A 138 -4.82 11.28 -17.21
CA GLN A 138 -5.66 10.23 -16.60
C GLN A 138 -6.76 9.77 -17.57
N SER A 139 -7.40 10.73 -18.27
CA SER A 139 -8.40 10.45 -19.31
C SER A 139 -7.80 9.66 -20.47
N LEU A 140 -6.61 10.06 -20.96
CA LEU A 140 -5.90 9.32 -21.99
C LEU A 140 -5.53 7.90 -21.52
N GLY A 141 -5.01 7.75 -20.30
CA GLY A 141 -4.68 6.45 -19.71
C GLY A 141 -5.92 5.55 -19.58
N SER A 142 -7.06 6.10 -19.19
CA SER A 142 -8.33 5.37 -19.13
C SER A 142 -8.76 4.89 -20.52
N ARG A 143 -8.73 5.77 -21.53
CA ARG A 143 -9.09 5.42 -22.92
C ARG A 143 -8.14 4.38 -23.51
N LEU A 144 -6.84 4.53 -23.25
CA LEU A 144 -5.82 3.56 -23.65
C LEU A 144 -6.07 2.19 -23.02
N LEU A 145 -6.41 2.14 -21.73
CA LEU A 145 -6.71 0.88 -21.05
C LEU A 145 -7.95 0.19 -21.63
N HIS A 146 -9.00 0.95 -21.97
CA HIS A 146 -10.17 0.42 -22.68
C HIS A 146 -9.81 -0.12 -24.07
N ALA A 147 -9.01 0.61 -24.84
CA ALA A 147 -8.57 0.17 -26.15
C ALA A 147 -7.70 -1.09 -26.09
N CYS A 148 -6.78 -1.19 -25.13
CA CYS A 148 -5.98 -2.40 -24.90
C CYS A 148 -6.85 -3.61 -24.51
N SER A 149 -7.89 -3.40 -23.68
CA SER A 149 -8.85 -4.47 -23.36
C SER A 149 -9.68 -4.88 -24.59
N ALA A 150 -10.05 -3.93 -25.45
CA ALA A 150 -10.73 -4.21 -26.73
C ALA A 150 -9.83 -4.98 -27.71
N ALA A 151 -8.51 -4.76 -27.66
CA ALA A 151 -7.48 -5.55 -28.34
C ALA A 151 -7.17 -6.90 -27.65
N LYS A 152 -8.03 -7.32 -26.72
CA LYS A 152 -7.92 -8.57 -25.95
C LYS A 152 -6.60 -8.73 -25.20
N GLU A 153 -5.98 -7.63 -24.75
CA GLU A 153 -4.81 -7.74 -23.87
C GLU A 153 -5.27 -8.15 -22.45
N PRO A 154 -4.72 -9.26 -21.88
CA PRO A 154 -5.20 -9.80 -20.60
C PRO A 154 -5.05 -8.83 -19.43
N ASN A 155 -3.89 -8.18 -19.27
CA ASN A 155 -3.62 -7.32 -18.12
C ASN A 155 -4.53 -6.08 -18.10
N ALA A 156 -4.82 -5.51 -19.27
CA ALA A 156 -5.72 -4.38 -19.44
C ALA A 156 -7.13 -4.78 -19.04
N THR A 157 -7.59 -5.94 -19.46
CA THR A 157 -8.91 -6.47 -19.13
C THR A 157 -9.06 -6.68 -17.63
N ILE A 158 -8.10 -7.35 -16.99
CA ILE A 158 -8.09 -7.61 -15.55
C ILE A 158 -8.05 -6.29 -14.76
N GLU A 159 -7.16 -5.35 -15.11
CA GLU A 159 -7.06 -4.06 -14.41
C GLU A 159 -8.33 -3.23 -14.57
N LEU A 160 -8.93 -3.22 -15.77
CA LEU A 160 -10.16 -2.48 -16.07
C LEU A 160 -11.34 -3.02 -15.26
N VAL A 161 -11.54 -4.34 -15.24
CA VAL A 161 -12.58 -4.98 -14.43
C VAL A 161 -12.31 -4.75 -12.94
N LYS A 162 -11.06 -4.85 -12.47
CA LYS A 162 -10.69 -4.58 -11.07
C LYS A 162 -10.99 -3.14 -10.65
N ILE A 163 -10.76 -2.16 -11.52
CA ILE A 163 -11.13 -0.76 -11.27
C ILE A 163 -12.65 -0.60 -11.18
N ALA A 164 -13.38 -1.20 -12.12
CA ALA A 164 -14.83 -1.14 -12.18
C ALA A 164 -15.48 -1.81 -10.97
N HIS A 165 -14.99 -2.98 -10.57
CA HIS A 165 -15.43 -3.72 -9.41
C HIS A 165 -15.30 -2.90 -8.12
N ARG A 166 -14.12 -2.32 -7.86
CA ARG A 166 -13.89 -1.45 -6.70
C ARG A 166 -14.76 -0.20 -6.66
N ARG A 167 -15.29 0.23 -7.81
CA ARG A 167 -16.15 1.41 -7.95
C ARG A 167 -17.63 1.06 -8.02
N ASP A 168 -17.99 -0.22 -7.92
CA ASP A 168 -19.34 -0.72 -8.15
C ASP A 168 -19.90 -0.29 -9.52
N GLN A 169 -19.07 -0.35 -10.56
CA GLN A 169 -19.37 0.10 -11.92
C GLN A 169 -19.50 -1.05 -12.94
N LEU A 170 -19.39 -2.31 -12.49
CA LEU A 170 -19.47 -3.48 -13.38
C LEU A 170 -20.80 -3.60 -14.13
N HIS A 171 -21.86 -2.99 -13.61
CA HIS A 171 -23.18 -2.98 -14.23
C HIS A 171 -23.28 -2.05 -15.46
N LEU A 172 -22.29 -1.17 -15.70
CA LEU A 172 -22.32 -0.25 -16.83
C LEU A 172 -22.09 -0.99 -18.15
N ALA A 173 -22.85 -0.62 -19.19
CA ALA A 173 -22.88 -1.33 -20.47
C ALA A 173 -21.49 -1.51 -21.13
N HIS A 174 -20.59 -0.55 -20.97
CA HIS A 174 -19.25 -0.60 -21.56
C HIS A 174 -18.31 -1.62 -20.90
N PHE A 175 -18.70 -2.24 -19.77
CA PHE A 175 -17.97 -3.37 -19.18
C PHE A 175 -18.40 -4.75 -19.69
N LYS A 176 -19.45 -4.83 -20.52
CA LYS A 176 -19.92 -6.11 -21.08
C LYS A 176 -18.82 -6.85 -21.85
N ALA A 177 -18.08 -6.14 -22.71
CA ALA A 177 -16.99 -6.74 -23.49
C ALA A 177 -15.78 -7.16 -22.61
N PRO A 178 -15.25 -6.31 -21.72
CA PRO A 178 -14.22 -6.71 -20.76
C PRO A 178 -14.62 -7.91 -19.87
N LEU A 179 -15.87 -7.97 -19.39
CA LEU A 179 -16.37 -9.10 -18.61
C LEU A 179 -16.45 -10.39 -19.44
N SER A 180 -16.88 -10.28 -20.70
CA SER A 180 -16.85 -11.43 -21.62
C SER A 180 -15.43 -11.92 -21.87
N HIS A 181 -14.46 -11.02 -21.99
CA HIS A 181 -13.06 -11.39 -22.17
C HIS A 181 -12.46 -11.97 -20.88
N LEU A 182 -12.79 -11.44 -19.70
CA LEU A 182 -12.41 -12.05 -18.42
C LEU A 182 -12.89 -13.51 -18.32
N ALA A 183 -14.10 -13.81 -18.76
CA ALA A 183 -14.62 -15.18 -18.81
C ALA A 183 -13.88 -16.09 -19.80
N VAL A 184 -13.27 -15.53 -20.86
CA VAL A 184 -12.34 -16.27 -21.73
C VAL A 184 -11.06 -16.59 -20.97
N LEU A 185 -10.43 -15.59 -20.33
CA LEU A 185 -9.20 -15.77 -19.55
C LEU A 185 -9.36 -16.79 -18.41
N VAL A 186 -10.51 -16.80 -17.73
CA VAL A 186 -10.83 -17.81 -16.71
C VAL A 186 -10.91 -19.22 -17.31
N ARG A 187 -11.43 -19.38 -18.54
CA ARG A 187 -11.45 -20.68 -19.23
C ARG A 187 -10.07 -21.11 -19.70
N GLU A 188 -9.23 -20.16 -20.09
CA GLU A 188 -7.82 -20.36 -20.44
C GLU A 188 -6.93 -20.58 -19.21
N MET A 189 -7.52 -20.60 -18.02
CA MET A 189 -6.84 -20.84 -16.75
C MET A 189 -5.85 -19.74 -16.35
N ASP A 190 -6.03 -18.47 -16.78
CA ASP A 190 -5.23 -17.36 -16.25
C ASP A 190 -5.53 -17.18 -14.74
N PRO A 191 -4.52 -17.35 -13.86
CA PRO A 191 -4.72 -17.35 -12.42
C PRO A 191 -5.21 -16.00 -11.89
N ARG A 192 -4.80 -14.87 -12.49
CA ARG A 192 -5.21 -13.52 -12.05
C ARG A 192 -6.67 -13.26 -12.40
N ALA A 193 -7.10 -13.72 -13.58
CA ALA A 193 -8.49 -13.65 -14.00
C ALA A 193 -9.38 -14.50 -13.07
N MET A 194 -8.93 -15.71 -12.71
CA MET A 194 -9.63 -16.57 -11.74
C MET A 194 -9.77 -15.91 -10.37
N VAL A 195 -8.69 -15.34 -9.84
CA VAL A 195 -8.70 -14.63 -8.55
C VAL A 195 -9.70 -13.48 -8.59
N LEU A 196 -9.69 -12.66 -9.65
CA LEU A 196 -10.63 -11.54 -9.78
C LEU A 196 -12.09 -12.02 -9.90
N GLN A 197 -12.34 -13.09 -10.65
CA GLN A 197 -13.67 -13.68 -10.78
C GLN A 197 -14.15 -14.29 -9.46
N ALA A 198 -13.25 -14.90 -8.67
CA ALA A 198 -13.54 -15.43 -7.35
C ALA A 198 -13.94 -14.32 -6.37
N GLN A 199 -13.20 -13.20 -6.35
CA GLN A 199 -13.56 -12.00 -5.57
C GLN A 199 -14.97 -11.50 -5.92
N MET A 200 -15.29 -11.45 -7.22
CA MET A 200 -16.63 -11.09 -7.68
C MET A 200 -17.72 -12.08 -7.23
N PHE A 201 -17.39 -13.37 -7.10
CA PHE A 201 -18.30 -14.38 -6.55
C PHE A 201 -18.47 -14.25 -5.03
N GLU A 202 -17.43 -13.92 -4.28
CA GLU A 202 -17.54 -13.61 -2.85
C GLU A 202 -18.50 -12.46 -2.59
N ASP A 203 -18.35 -11.36 -3.33
CA ASP A 203 -19.24 -10.19 -3.23
C ASP A 203 -20.71 -10.51 -3.58
N GLN A 204 -20.94 -11.56 -4.36
CA GLN A 204 -22.26 -12.09 -4.70
C GLN A 204 -22.79 -13.13 -3.69
N GLY A 205 -21.99 -13.50 -2.68
CA GLY A 205 -22.32 -14.58 -1.73
C GLY A 205 -22.16 -15.99 -2.28
N LYS A 206 -21.52 -16.16 -3.44
CA LYS A 206 -21.25 -17.45 -4.09
C LYS A 206 -19.93 -18.05 -3.59
N LEU A 207 -19.91 -18.34 -2.28
CA LEU A 207 -18.66 -18.64 -1.56
C LEU A 207 -18.02 -19.96 -1.99
N LYS A 208 -18.81 -20.97 -2.38
CA LYS A 208 -18.29 -22.27 -2.84
C LYS A 208 -17.63 -22.15 -4.22
N GLU A 209 -18.25 -21.38 -5.11
CA GLU A 209 -17.74 -21.11 -6.45
C GLU A 209 -16.47 -20.25 -6.39
N ALA A 210 -16.43 -19.26 -5.49
CA ALA A 210 -15.22 -18.48 -5.21
C ALA A 210 -14.08 -19.38 -4.73
N LEU A 211 -14.33 -20.23 -3.72
CA LEU A 211 -13.34 -21.17 -3.20
C LEU A 211 -12.80 -22.10 -4.29
N THR A 212 -13.69 -22.63 -5.14
CA THR A 212 -13.31 -23.49 -6.27
C THR A 212 -12.38 -22.76 -7.26
N LEU A 213 -12.65 -21.49 -7.55
CA LEU A 213 -11.79 -20.70 -8.44
C LEU A 213 -10.42 -20.38 -7.81
N TYR A 214 -10.36 -20.07 -6.51
CA TYR A 214 -9.08 -19.88 -5.85
C TYR A 214 -8.24 -21.16 -5.80
N GLN A 215 -8.87 -22.33 -5.56
CA GLN A 215 -8.19 -23.62 -5.63
C GLN A 215 -7.62 -23.89 -7.03
N LYS A 216 -8.37 -23.54 -8.08
CA LYS A 216 -7.87 -23.62 -9.46
C LYS A 216 -6.70 -22.66 -9.70
N ALA A 217 -6.81 -21.41 -9.25
CA ALA A 217 -5.74 -20.43 -9.40
C ALA A 217 -4.44 -20.86 -8.69
N THR A 218 -4.55 -21.41 -7.49
CA THR A 218 -3.39 -21.91 -6.71
C THR A 218 -2.79 -23.18 -7.29
N SER A 219 -3.59 -24.04 -7.94
CA SER A 219 -3.09 -25.20 -8.68
C SER A 219 -2.32 -24.87 -9.97
N PHE A 220 -2.42 -23.64 -10.47
CA PHE A 220 -1.79 -23.22 -11.74
C PHE A 220 -0.28 -23.45 -11.73
N LYS A 221 0.41 -23.15 -10.61
CA LYS A 221 1.87 -23.33 -10.50
C LYS A 221 2.29 -24.80 -10.66
N THR A 222 1.57 -25.72 -10.03
CA THR A 222 1.82 -27.16 -10.16
C THR A 222 1.61 -27.61 -11.59
N ARG A 223 0.48 -27.22 -12.20
CA ARG A 223 0.15 -27.58 -13.58
C ARG A 223 1.14 -26.99 -14.60
N TRP A 224 1.58 -25.75 -14.40
CA TRP A 224 2.58 -25.12 -15.24
C TRP A 224 3.91 -25.88 -15.18
N ARG A 225 4.34 -26.27 -13.98
CA ARG A 225 5.53 -27.10 -13.79
C ARG A 225 5.40 -28.46 -14.46
N GLU A 226 4.24 -29.11 -14.39
CA GLU A 226 3.96 -30.36 -15.10
C GLU A 226 4.05 -30.18 -16.62
N MET A 227 3.43 -29.12 -17.16
CA MET A 227 3.49 -28.81 -18.59
C MET A 227 4.93 -28.56 -19.07
N LEU A 228 5.75 -27.90 -18.26
CA LEU A 228 7.17 -27.67 -18.58
C LEU A 228 7.99 -28.97 -18.50
N ARG A 229 7.65 -29.91 -17.61
CA ARG A 229 8.26 -31.25 -17.56
C ARG A 229 7.94 -32.07 -18.80
N ASP A 230 6.69 -32.00 -19.27
CA ASP A 230 6.26 -32.69 -20.50
C ASP A 230 6.97 -32.13 -21.75
N ALA A 231 7.51 -30.91 -21.68
CA ALA A 231 8.34 -30.31 -22.73
C ALA A 231 9.82 -30.73 -22.67
N GLU A 232 10.15 -31.78 -21.89
CA GLU A 232 11.50 -32.35 -21.73
C GLU A 232 12.56 -31.37 -21.19
N LEU A 233 12.13 -30.36 -20.44
CA LEU A 233 13.06 -29.48 -19.70
C LEU A 233 13.60 -30.23 -18.47
N ASP A 234 14.91 -30.14 -18.25
CA ASP A 234 15.53 -30.68 -17.03
C ASP A 234 15.10 -29.89 -15.77
N ASP A 235 15.26 -30.48 -14.59
CA ASP A 235 14.84 -29.87 -13.33
C ASP A 235 15.56 -28.54 -13.04
N ASP A 236 16.78 -28.33 -13.57
CA ASP A 236 17.53 -27.09 -13.39
C ASP A 236 16.95 -25.97 -14.26
N GLN A 237 16.60 -26.25 -15.52
CA GLN A 237 15.91 -25.34 -16.43
C GLN A 237 14.52 -24.96 -15.90
N LEU A 238 13.79 -25.94 -15.37
CA LEU A 238 12.51 -25.73 -14.69
C LEU A 238 12.67 -24.78 -13.51
N ASP A 239 13.68 -24.98 -12.67
CA ASP A 239 13.93 -24.12 -11.52
C ASP A 239 14.34 -22.70 -11.97
N ILE A 240 15.14 -22.56 -13.02
CA ILE A 240 15.50 -21.24 -13.57
C ILE A 240 14.25 -20.53 -14.10
N ILE A 241 13.43 -21.19 -14.92
CA ILE A 241 12.21 -20.61 -15.50
C ILE A 241 11.24 -20.23 -14.38
N THR A 242 10.95 -21.16 -13.46
CA THR A 242 9.98 -20.95 -12.38
C THR A 242 10.46 -20.01 -11.28
N LYS A 243 11.77 -19.78 -11.13
CA LYS A 243 12.32 -18.72 -10.26
C LYS A 243 12.40 -17.37 -10.97
N SER A 244 12.60 -17.36 -12.29
CA SER A 244 12.67 -16.14 -13.09
C SER A 244 11.30 -15.47 -13.25
N GLU A 245 10.24 -16.28 -13.33
CA GLU A 245 8.86 -15.80 -13.26
C GLU A 245 8.45 -15.71 -11.79
N ASP A 246 8.56 -14.50 -11.23
CA ASP A 246 8.15 -14.24 -9.86
C ASP A 246 6.67 -14.68 -9.69
N PRO A 247 6.37 -15.69 -8.85
CA PRO A 247 5.00 -16.15 -8.62
C PRO A 247 4.05 -15.02 -8.20
N THR A 248 4.60 -13.95 -7.60
CA THR A 248 3.84 -12.76 -7.20
C THR A 248 3.25 -12.00 -8.40
N ASP A 249 3.85 -12.10 -9.59
CA ASP A 249 3.34 -11.47 -10.82
C ASP A 249 2.01 -12.09 -11.28
N TYR A 250 1.74 -13.34 -10.90
CA TYR A 250 0.49 -14.03 -11.17
C TYR A 250 -0.60 -13.80 -10.10
N GLY A 251 -0.29 -13.06 -9.02
CA GLY A 251 -1.24 -12.75 -7.95
C GLY A 251 -1.80 -13.98 -7.23
N VAL A 252 -1.17 -15.16 -7.39
CA VAL A 252 -1.61 -16.43 -6.81
C VAL A 252 -1.54 -16.40 -5.28
N ASP A 253 -0.60 -15.66 -4.71
CA ASP A 253 -0.42 -15.57 -3.26
C ASP A 253 -1.66 -14.99 -2.57
N SER A 254 -2.28 -13.99 -3.21
CA SER A 254 -3.54 -13.41 -2.73
C SER A 254 -4.71 -14.40 -2.75
N ALA A 255 -4.64 -15.44 -3.59
CA ALA A 255 -5.63 -16.51 -3.63
C ALA A 255 -5.55 -17.37 -2.37
N TYR A 256 -4.35 -17.71 -1.89
CA TYR A 256 -4.17 -18.45 -0.64
C TYR A 256 -4.70 -17.67 0.56
N THR A 257 -4.41 -16.36 0.62
CA THR A 257 -4.95 -15.47 1.66
C THR A 257 -6.47 -15.42 1.62
N ALA A 258 -7.08 -15.27 0.44
CA ALA A 258 -8.53 -15.27 0.29
C ALA A 258 -9.17 -16.62 0.65
N MET A 259 -8.54 -17.74 0.27
CA MET A 259 -8.97 -19.09 0.69
C MET A 259 -8.95 -19.23 2.21
N GLY A 260 -7.87 -18.81 2.86
CA GLY A 260 -7.76 -18.84 4.31
C GLY A 260 -8.89 -18.06 4.99
N ALA A 261 -9.19 -16.86 4.47
CA ALA A 261 -10.27 -16.02 4.98
C ALA A 261 -11.65 -16.67 4.77
N LEU A 262 -11.89 -17.31 3.63
CA LEU A 262 -13.13 -18.04 3.35
C LEU A 262 -13.31 -19.25 4.26
N TYR A 263 -12.28 -20.10 4.40
CA TYR A 263 -12.32 -21.25 5.31
C TYR A 263 -12.62 -20.82 6.74
N ALA A 264 -11.96 -19.75 7.21
CA ALA A 264 -12.14 -19.23 8.55
C ALA A 264 -13.55 -18.67 8.79
N ARG A 265 -14.05 -17.81 7.90
CA ARG A 265 -15.26 -17.02 8.14
C ARG A 265 -16.54 -17.67 7.63
N ALA A 266 -16.47 -18.38 6.52
CA ALA A 266 -17.65 -18.92 5.84
C ALA A 266 -17.88 -20.40 6.14
N PHE A 267 -16.80 -21.16 6.30
CA PHE A 267 -16.87 -22.62 6.46
C PHE A 267 -16.53 -23.09 7.88
N ASN A 268 -16.04 -22.19 8.76
CA ASN A 268 -15.54 -22.51 10.10
C ASN A 268 -14.52 -23.66 10.10
N ASP A 269 -13.70 -23.72 9.04
CA ASP A 269 -12.68 -24.75 8.85
C ASP A 269 -11.32 -24.15 9.20
N THR A 270 -10.99 -24.15 10.49
CA THR A 270 -9.76 -23.57 11.01
C THR A 270 -8.51 -24.27 10.47
N GLU A 271 -8.56 -25.58 10.28
CA GLU A 271 -7.42 -26.36 9.80
C GLU A 271 -7.04 -25.95 8.37
N ASN A 272 -8.01 -25.94 7.45
CA ASN A 272 -7.74 -25.52 6.08
C ASN A 272 -7.48 -24.01 5.96
N ALA A 273 -8.03 -23.20 6.88
CA ALA A 273 -7.68 -21.79 6.97
C ALA A 273 -6.19 -21.59 7.27
N ILE A 274 -5.68 -22.24 8.32
CA ILE A 274 -4.26 -22.16 8.72
C ILE A 274 -3.38 -22.67 7.59
N LYS A 275 -3.65 -23.84 7.00
CA LYS A 275 -2.87 -24.36 5.86
C LYS A 275 -2.81 -23.39 4.69
N SER A 276 -3.92 -22.72 4.39
CA SER A 276 -3.98 -21.74 3.30
C SER A 276 -3.16 -20.49 3.63
N PHE A 277 -3.29 -19.96 4.86
CA PHE A 277 -2.50 -18.82 5.29
C PHE A 277 -1.01 -19.15 5.39
N GLU A 278 -0.62 -20.35 5.82
CA GLU A 278 0.77 -20.82 5.82
C GLU A 278 1.38 -20.78 4.43
N LYS A 279 0.67 -21.28 3.41
CA LYS A 279 1.12 -21.17 2.02
C LYS A 279 1.24 -19.72 1.56
N GLY A 280 0.20 -18.90 1.78
CA GLY A 280 0.22 -17.49 1.39
C GLY A 280 1.35 -16.70 2.04
N ALA A 281 1.64 -16.97 3.32
CA ALA A 281 2.67 -16.28 4.08
C ALA A 281 4.08 -16.81 3.79
N LEU A 282 4.29 -18.12 3.93
CA LEU A 282 5.63 -18.73 3.91
C LEU A 282 6.14 -18.97 2.49
N GLU A 283 5.26 -19.33 1.55
CA GLU A 283 5.63 -19.52 0.14
C GLU A 283 5.45 -18.23 -0.67
N GLY A 284 4.34 -17.52 -0.43
CA GLY A 284 3.96 -16.32 -1.20
C GLY A 284 4.46 -14.99 -0.62
N GLY A 285 4.94 -14.96 0.62
CA GLY A 285 5.37 -13.72 1.26
C GLY A 285 4.26 -12.71 1.50
N ASP A 286 2.99 -13.12 1.48
CA ASP A 286 1.84 -12.22 1.59
C ASP A 286 1.76 -11.62 3.01
N PRO A 287 1.85 -10.28 3.15
CA PRO A 287 1.75 -9.62 4.46
C PRO A 287 0.41 -9.86 5.18
N GLU A 288 -0.69 -9.95 4.45
CA GLU A 288 -2.02 -10.16 5.01
C GLU A 288 -2.15 -11.60 5.51
N ALA A 289 -1.56 -12.58 4.81
CA ALA A 289 -1.48 -13.96 5.29
C ALA A 289 -0.63 -14.08 6.57
N PHE A 290 0.53 -13.43 6.64
CA PHE A 290 1.35 -13.39 7.87
C PHE A 290 0.56 -12.80 9.04
N HIS A 291 -0.13 -11.69 8.83
CA HIS A 291 -0.95 -11.07 9.86
C HIS A 291 -2.08 -11.99 10.32
N ALA A 292 -2.76 -12.67 9.39
CA ALA A 292 -3.81 -13.63 9.69
C ALA A 292 -3.28 -14.85 10.49
N LEU A 293 -2.13 -15.41 10.12
CA LEU A 293 -1.48 -16.50 10.87
C LEU A 293 -1.15 -16.09 12.30
N ALA A 294 -0.66 -14.86 12.48
CA ALA A 294 -0.38 -14.37 13.82
C ALA A 294 -1.63 -14.40 14.69
N GLN A 295 -2.82 -14.11 14.16
CA GLN A 295 -4.05 -14.17 14.96
C GLN A 295 -4.38 -15.58 15.45
N TYR A 296 -3.99 -16.64 14.73
CA TYR A 296 -4.16 -18.04 15.18
C TYR A 296 -3.16 -18.46 16.25
N GLU A 297 -2.05 -17.74 16.40
CA GLU A 297 -1.08 -17.95 17.47
C GLU A 297 -1.57 -17.37 18.82
N LEU A 298 -2.61 -16.54 18.81
CA LEU A 298 -3.24 -16.03 20.02
C LEU A 298 -4.23 -17.06 20.59
N LYS A 299 -3.87 -17.67 21.73
CA LYS A 299 -4.75 -18.64 22.42
C LYS A 299 -6.05 -18.04 22.96
N ASP A 300 -6.02 -16.77 23.34
CA ASP A 300 -7.13 -16.02 23.91
C ASP A 300 -7.12 -14.59 23.32
N PRO A 301 -8.12 -14.21 22.50
CA PRO A 301 -8.20 -12.86 21.93
C PRO A 301 -8.40 -11.75 22.97
N ASP A 302 -9.07 -12.04 24.09
CA ASP A 302 -9.39 -11.06 25.13
C ASP A 302 -8.21 -10.84 26.08
N ASN A 303 -7.39 -11.88 26.26
CA ASN A 303 -6.14 -11.81 27.01
C ASN A 303 -4.96 -12.43 26.21
N PRO A 304 -4.47 -11.73 25.18
CA PRO A 304 -3.49 -12.29 24.27
C PRO A 304 -2.19 -12.60 24.99
N VAL A 305 -1.85 -13.89 25.03
CA VAL A 305 -0.51 -14.37 25.37
C VAL A 305 0.29 -14.44 24.08
N TYR A 306 1.17 -13.47 23.86
CA TYR A 306 1.99 -13.39 22.65
C TYR A 306 3.02 -14.54 22.61
N THR A 307 2.98 -15.32 21.53
CA THR A 307 3.97 -16.37 21.24
C THR A 307 5.15 -15.81 20.46
N GLU A 308 6.24 -16.56 20.37
CA GLU A 308 7.40 -16.17 19.54
C GLU A 308 7.01 -16.09 18.06
N LYS A 309 6.23 -17.06 17.58
CA LYS A 309 5.68 -17.09 16.22
C LYS A 309 4.77 -15.90 15.93
N TYR A 310 3.89 -15.52 16.87
CA TYR A 310 3.06 -14.31 16.72
C TYR A 310 3.94 -13.09 16.39
N ILE A 311 5.01 -12.87 17.16
CA ILE A 311 5.89 -11.71 16.98
C ILE A 311 6.69 -11.82 15.68
N GLU A 312 7.14 -13.01 15.32
CA GLU A 312 7.82 -13.26 14.05
C GLU A 312 6.92 -12.89 12.86
N TYR A 313 5.71 -13.44 12.82
CA TYR A 313 4.75 -13.21 11.72
C TYR A 313 4.30 -11.75 11.64
N GLU A 314 3.95 -11.11 12.75
CA GLU A 314 3.58 -9.69 12.74
C GLU A 314 4.76 -8.80 12.32
N THR A 315 6.00 -9.16 12.69
CA THR A 315 7.19 -8.41 12.27
C THR A 315 7.42 -8.56 10.77
N LYS A 316 7.24 -9.76 10.20
CA LYS A 316 7.31 -10.00 8.75
C LYS A 316 6.23 -9.23 8.00
N ALA A 317 4.97 -9.33 8.43
CA ALA A 317 3.85 -8.56 7.86
C ALA A 317 4.12 -7.05 7.93
N ALA A 318 4.57 -6.55 9.07
CA ALA A 318 4.86 -5.14 9.26
C ALA A 318 6.05 -4.66 8.43
N ALA A 319 7.09 -5.47 8.27
CA ALA A 319 8.22 -5.15 7.38
C ALA A 319 7.75 -4.99 5.91
N SER A 320 6.74 -5.75 5.52
CA SER A 320 6.02 -5.64 4.24
C SER A 320 4.94 -4.54 4.23
N CYS A 321 4.99 -3.60 5.17
CA CYS A 321 4.10 -2.45 5.29
C CYS A 321 2.63 -2.75 5.65
N HIS A 322 2.34 -3.90 6.25
CA HIS A 322 1.01 -4.17 6.81
C HIS A 322 0.74 -3.29 8.03
N LEU A 323 -0.27 -2.40 7.93
CA LEU A 323 -0.48 -1.34 8.93
C LEU A 323 -0.90 -1.86 10.30
N GLU A 324 -1.80 -2.84 10.34
CA GLU A 324 -2.31 -3.40 11.59
C GLU A 324 -1.22 -4.21 12.29
N ALA A 325 -0.39 -4.90 11.51
CA ALA A 325 0.77 -5.62 12.02
C ALA A 325 1.80 -4.66 12.61
N ALA A 326 2.08 -3.56 11.91
CA ALA A 326 3.00 -2.52 12.41
C ALA A 326 2.51 -1.93 13.74
N TYR A 327 1.20 -1.72 13.87
CA TYR A 327 0.58 -1.28 15.11
C TYR A 327 0.69 -2.35 16.22
N ALA A 328 0.45 -3.62 15.89
CA ALA A 328 0.57 -4.73 16.83
C ALA A 328 2.00 -4.90 17.37
N VAL A 329 3.00 -4.87 16.48
CA VAL A 329 4.43 -4.91 16.84
C VAL A 329 4.81 -3.71 17.71
N ALA A 330 4.37 -2.50 17.34
CA ALA A 330 4.63 -1.31 18.14
C ALA A 330 3.98 -1.39 19.54
N LYS A 331 2.76 -1.94 19.64
CA LYS A 331 2.07 -2.16 20.92
C LYS A 331 2.84 -3.16 21.80
N PHE A 332 3.35 -4.24 21.23
CA PHE A 332 4.18 -5.21 21.93
C PHE A 332 5.44 -4.57 22.53
N TYR A 333 6.19 -3.82 21.74
CA TYR A 333 7.41 -3.15 22.23
C TYR A 333 7.15 -1.94 23.13
N ALA A 334 5.91 -1.44 23.19
CA ALA A 334 5.52 -0.38 24.12
C ALA A 334 5.12 -0.90 25.52
N MET A 335 5.03 -2.22 25.72
CA MET A 335 4.70 -2.81 27.02
C MET A 335 5.81 -2.57 28.04
N THR A 336 5.43 -2.45 29.31
CA THR A 336 6.40 -2.51 30.40
C THR A 336 6.96 -3.93 30.55
N PRO A 337 8.19 -4.12 31.10
CA PRO A 337 8.72 -5.46 31.33
C PRO A 337 7.79 -6.35 32.17
N LYS A 338 7.06 -5.78 33.14
CA LYS A 338 6.08 -6.50 33.96
C LYS A 338 4.88 -6.97 33.13
N GLU A 339 4.32 -6.11 32.28
CA GLU A 339 3.23 -6.48 31.37
C GLU A 339 3.69 -7.53 30.35
N ALA A 340 4.87 -7.37 29.77
CA ALA A 340 5.45 -8.32 28.84
C ALA A 340 5.65 -9.69 29.51
N ALA A 341 6.20 -9.75 30.73
CA ALA A 341 6.35 -11.00 31.47
C ALA A 341 5.01 -11.72 31.73
N GLN A 342 3.91 -10.97 31.87
CA GLN A 342 2.57 -11.53 32.09
C GLN A 342 1.86 -11.94 30.80
N LYS A 343 2.07 -11.19 29.71
CA LYS A 343 1.33 -11.35 28.45
C LYS A 343 2.11 -12.06 27.35
N THR A 344 3.26 -12.64 27.67
CA THR A 344 4.10 -13.29 26.65
C THR A 344 4.56 -14.65 27.12
N THR A 345 4.75 -15.57 26.19
CA THR A 345 5.46 -16.83 26.47
C THR A 345 6.93 -16.56 26.84
N PRO A 346 7.62 -17.48 27.53
CA PRO A 346 9.05 -17.30 27.85
C PRO A 346 9.93 -17.02 26.62
N GLY A 347 9.61 -17.60 25.46
CA GLY A 347 10.30 -17.32 24.19
C GLY A 347 10.08 -15.89 23.71
N ALA A 348 8.82 -15.45 23.62
CA ALA A 348 8.47 -14.08 23.25
C ALA A 348 9.02 -13.04 24.25
N TYR A 349 9.06 -13.34 25.55
CA TYR A 349 9.67 -12.47 26.55
C TYR A 349 11.17 -12.30 26.32
N LYS A 350 11.89 -13.36 25.92
CA LYS A 350 13.31 -13.25 25.52
C LYS A 350 13.48 -12.35 24.30
N VAL A 351 12.59 -12.42 23.32
CA VAL A 351 12.60 -11.51 22.15
C VAL A 351 12.39 -10.06 22.61
N PHE A 352 11.41 -9.81 23.49
CA PHE A 352 11.17 -8.50 24.10
C PHE A 352 12.40 -7.97 24.85
N LEU A 353 13.02 -8.81 25.69
CA LEU A 353 14.21 -8.42 26.45
C LEU A 353 15.40 -8.16 25.55
N ARG A 354 15.65 -8.95 24.49
CA ARG A 354 16.73 -8.69 23.52
C ARG A 354 16.57 -7.34 22.83
N ALA A 355 15.34 -7.00 22.46
CA ALA A 355 15.03 -5.68 21.90
C ALA A 355 15.29 -4.54 22.90
N GLY A 356 15.04 -4.78 24.19
CA GLY A 356 15.26 -3.81 25.28
C GLY A 356 16.69 -3.76 25.85
N SER A 357 17.45 -4.86 25.79
CA SER A 357 18.80 -5.03 26.34
C SER A 357 19.89 -4.46 25.43
N HIS A 358 19.57 -4.24 24.16
CA HIS A 358 20.22 -3.16 23.44
C HIS A 358 19.83 -1.87 24.17
N GLU A 359 20.65 -1.42 25.12
CA GLU A 359 20.47 -0.15 25.83
C GLU A 359 20.11 0.94 24.83
N ARG A 360 18.82 1.30 24.78
CA ARG A 360 18.23 2.03 23.65
C ARG A 360 18.31 1.16 22.38
N MET A 361 17.26 0.38 22.12
CA MET A 361 16.75 0.31 20.75
C MET A 361 16.65 1.77 20.32
N ASP A 362 17.62 2.22 19.53
CA ASP A 362 17.78 3.62 19.19
C ASP A 362 16.41 3.99 18.64
N PHE A 363 15.66 4.86 19.31
CA PHE A 363 14.27 5.14 18.98
C PHE A 363 14.14 5.45 17.48
N THR A 364 15.24 6.03 16.97
CA THR A 364 15.76 6.13 15.62
C THR A 364 15.53 4.96 14.67
N LEU A 365 15.79 3.71 15.05
CA LEU A 365 15.60 2.51 14.26
C LEU A 365 14.12 2.18 14.04
N VAL A 366 13.29 2.25 15.08
CA VAL A 366 11.83 2.05 14.97
C VAL A 366 11.20 3.15 14.12
N THR A 367 11.64 4.40 14.28
CA THR A 367 11.23 5.51 13.41
C THR A 367 11.84 5.49 12.01
N ARG A 368 13.04 4.91 11.81
CA ARG A 368 13.65 4.64 10.49
C ARG A 368 12.88 3.60 9.74
N TRP A 369 12.47 2.58 10.44
CA TRP A 369 11.57 1.57 9.93
C TRP A 369 10.18 2.17 9.63
N LEU A 370 9.56 2.90 10.56
CA LEU A 370 8.28 3.58 10.33
C LEU A 370 8.33 4.62 9.21
N ALA A 371 9.39 5.43 9.09
CA ALA A 371 9.43 6.39 7.99
C ALA A 371 9.88 5.80 6.66
N ARG A 372 10.62 4.68 6.63
CA ARG A 372 10.78 3.88 5.40
C ARG A 372 9.45 3.30 4.93
N MET A 373 8.59 2.85 5.85
CA MET A 373 7.21 2.49 5.50
C MET A 373 6.42 3.68 4.93
N LEU A 374 6.58 4.87 5.51
CA LEU A 374 5.88 6.08 5.07
C LEU A 374 6.42 6.66 3.75
N THR A 375 7.66 6.36 3.36
CA THR A 375 8.29 6.85 2.13
C THR A 375 8.36 5.84 0.99
N GLY A 376 8.01 4.58 1.23
CA GLY A 376 7.80 3.57 0.19
C GLY A 376 6.71 3.96 -0.82
N SER A 377 6.80 3.39 -2.02
CA SER A 377 6.11 3.82 -3.25
C SER A 377 4.57 3.82 -3.22
N ASN A 378 3.93 3.33 -2.15
CA ASN A 378 2.49 3.46 -1.92
C ASN A 378 2.20 4.60 -0.92
N ARG A 379 2.23 5.84 -1.40
CA ARG A 379 1.86 7.06 -0.67
C ARG A 379 0.34 7.18 -0.44
N ILE A 380 -0.27 6.24 0.29
CA ILE A 380 -1.65 6.36 0.79
C ILE A 380 -1.63 6.62 2.31
N PHE A 381 -0.76 7.52 2.76
CA PHE A 381 -0.85 8.06 4.11
C PHE A 381 -1.46 9.46 4.05
N SER A 382 -2.65 9.64 4.64
CA SER A 382 -3.09 10.98 4.98
C SER A 382 -2.22 11.49 6.13
N ASN A 383 -1.57 12.64 5.95
CA ASN A 383 -0.83 13.34 7.02
C ASN A 383 -1.68 13.54 8.29
N THR A 384 -3.00 13.45 8.17
CA THR A 384 -3.97 13.47 9.27
C THR A 384 -3.82 12.28 10.22
N LEU A 385 -3.56 11.06 9.71
CA LEU A 385 -3.40 9.87 10.54
C LEU A 385 -2.05 9.89 11.27
N LEU A 386 -0.98 10.30 10.56
CA LEU A 386 0.34 10.53 11.14
C LEU A 386 0.29 11.58 12.26
N ASN A 387 -0.43 12.68 12.05
CA ASN A 387 -0.64 13.69 13.09
C ASN A 387 -1.47 13.18 14.28
N LYS A 388 -2.43 12.28 14.07
CA LYS A 388 -3.17 11.63 15.16
C LYS A 388 -2.27 10.67 15.95
N LEU A 389 -1.41 9.91 15.28
CA LEU A 389 -0.43 9.02 15.90
C LEU A 389 0.60 9.83 16.72
N ILE A 390 1.14 10.90 16.14
CA ILE A 390 2.03 11.85 16.84
C ILE A 390 1.32 12.50 18.03
N LYS A 391 0.05 12.91 17.89
CA LYS A 391 -0.71 13.56 18.96
C LYS A 391 -1.08 12.58 20.08
N TRP A 392 -1.47 11.35 19.75
CA TRP A 392 -1.74 10.28 20.71
C TRP A 392 -0.46 9.93 21.48
N TYR A 393 0.66 9.74 20.77
CA TYR A 393 1.96 9.46 21.38
C TYR A 393 2.47 10.64 22.23
N SER A 394 2.23 11.89 21.81
CA SER A 394 2.63 13.10 22.56
C SER A 394 1.93 13.27 23.91
N ARG A 395 0.86 12.51 24.18
CA ARG A 395 0.14 12.51 25.46
C ARG A 395 0.66 11.46 26.45
N GLN A 396 1.40 10.46 25.99
CA GLN A 396 1.76 9.27 26.77
C GLN A 396 3.25 9.21 27.16
N VAL A 397 4.10 10.11 26.65
CA VAL A 397 5.55 10.01 26.86
C VAL A 397 6.19 11.33 27.27
N THR A 398 7.27 11.23 28.05
CA THR A 398 8.07 12.35 28.55
C THR A 398 8.57 13.27 27.43
N ARG A 399 8.81 14.56 27.76
CA ARG A 399 9.29 15.58 26.79
C ARG A 399 10.51 15.11 25.98
N SER A 400 11.40 14.30 26.56
CA SER A 400 12.60 13.79 25.89
C SER A 400 12.30 12.75 24.81
N ALA A 401 11.33 11.85 25.02
CA ALA A 401 10.90 10.86 24.03
C ALA A 401 10.13 11.50 22.86
N LYS A 402 9.35 12.55 23.15
CA LYS A 402 8.65 13.35 22.14
C LYS A 402 9.60 13.94 21.09
N TRP A 403 10.75 14.43 21.52
CA TRP A 403 11.77 14.98 20.62
C TRP A 403 12.54 13.90 19.85
N ARG A 404 12.73 12.72 20.42
CA ARG A 404 13.39 11.58 19.74
C ARG A 404 12.51 11.00 18.62
N LEU A 405 11.20 10.91 18.82
CA LEU A 405 10.23 10.52 17.77
C LEU A 405 10.23 11.51 16.60
N ILE A 406 10.22 12.82 16.89
CA ILE A 406 10.25 13.87 15.85
C ILE A 406 11.57 13.82 15.08
N TRP A 407 12.69 13.77 15.81
CA TRP A 407 14.04 13.71 15.22
C TRP A 407 14.17 12.55 14.24
N ALA A 408 13.60 11.41 14.61
CA ALA A 408 13.83 10.22 13.85
C ALA A 408 12.78 9.89 12.78
N LEU A 409 11.52 10.34 12.90
CA LEU A 409 10.62 10.37 11.75
C LEU A 409 11.18 11.29 10.63
N GLN A 410 11.88 12.36 11.01
CA GLN A 410 12.54 13.26 10.07
C GLN A 410 13.78 12.64 9.44
N TRP A 411 14.70 12.07 10.22
CA TRP A 411 15.92 11.42 9.69
C TRP A 411 15.65 10.29 8.68
N SER A 412 14.48 9.71 8.78
CA SER A 412 14.07 8.53 8.04
C SER A 412 13.36 8.90 6.73
N ALA A 413 12.67 10.03 6.71
CA ALA A 413 12.28 10.68 5.46
C ALA A 413 13.51 11.14 4.66
N LEU A 414 14.61 11.49 5.34
CA LEU A 414 15.84 12.00 4.76
C LEU A 414 16.73 10.91 4.13
N ALA A 415 16.75 9.69 4.69
CA ALA A 415 17.54 8.57 4.16
C ALA A 415 17.01 7.97 2.84
N SER A 416 15.82 8.37 2.41
CA SER A 416 15.12 7.89 1.20
C SER A 416 15.17 8.85 0.00
N HIS A 417 15.97 9.93 0.06
CA HIS A 417 16.09 10.91 -1.02
C HIS A 417 17.49 10.93 -1.67
N PRO A 418 17.60 11.09 -3.01
CA PRO A 418 18.88 11.17 -3.71
C PRO A 418 19.67 12.46 -3.36
N PRO A 419 20.96 12.56 -3.80
CA PRO A 419 21.95 13.54 -3.33
C PRO A 419 21.55 15.03 -3.23
N PRO A 420 20.66 15.64 -4.07
CA PRO A 420 20.37 17.06 -3.91
C PRO A 420 19.63 17.42 -2.60
N PHE A 421 19.06 16.44 -1.88
CA PHE A 421 18.31 16.67 -0.64
C PHE A 421 19.15 16.54 0.64
N TYR A 422 20.42 16.16 0.51
CA TYR A 422 21.31 15.95 1.66
C TYR A 422 21.58 17.27 2.41
N GLY A 423 21.73 18.38 1.69
CA GLY A 423 22.01 19.69 2.29
C GLY A 423 20.86 20.27 3.13
N ASP A 424 19.63 20.25 2.60
CA ASP A 424 18.44 20.78 3.28
C ASP A 424 18.12 20.03 4.58
N ALA A 425 18.40 18.73 4.60
CA ALA A 425 18.25 17.84 5.74
C ALA A 425 19.10 18.28 6.94
N HIS A 426 20.38 18.52 6.67
CA HIS A 426 21.33 18.94 7.69
C HIS A 426 21.01 20.34 8.19
N ILE A 427 20.67 21.28 7.30
CA ILE A 427 20.25 22.65 7.66
C ILE A 427 19.01 22.63 8.57
N LEU A 428 18.02 21.80 8.25
CA LEU A 428 16.81 21.68 9.07
C LEU A 428 17.15 21.11 10.46
N ASN A 429 17.96 20.05 10.54
CA ASN A 429 18.41 19.46 11.81
C ASN A 429 19.15 20.47 12.68
N ILE A 430 20.06 21.26 12.09
CA ILE A 430 20.81 22.31 12.79
C ILE A 430 19.86 23.39 13.32
N ARG A 431 18.87 23.84 12.53
CA ARG A 431 17.84 24.79 12.97
C ARG A 431 16.97 24.23 14.11
N ILE A 432 16.71 22.92 14.12
CA ILE A 432 15.99 22.26 15.22
C ILE A 432 16.85 22.27 16.49
N PHE A 433 18.13 21.93 16.41
CA PHE A 433 19.04 22.05 17.56
C PHE A 433 19.10 23.48 18.10
N MET A 434 19.13 24.47 17.20
CA MET A 434 19.06 25.89 17.57
C MET A 434 17.78 26.25 18.33
N ARG A 435 16.61 25.84 17.83
CA ARG A 435 15.30 26.09 18.49
C ARG A 435 15.16 25.37 19.82
N ALA A 436 15.80 24.21 19.97
CA ALA A 436 15.83 23.45 21.21
C ALA A 436 16.86 23.98 22.24
N GLY A 437 17.58 25.06 21.94
CA GLY A 437 18.62 25.62 22.81
C GLY A 437 19.94 24.85 22.81
N HIS A 438 20.10 23.84 21.95
CA HIS A 438 21.30 23.00 21.86
C HIS A 438 22.36 23.60 20.92
N ARG A 439 22.77 24.86 21.15
CA ARG A 439 23.70 25.60 20.28
C ARG A 439 25.05 24.89 20.08
N LYS A 440 25.63 24.31 21.14
CA LYS A 440 26.90 23.55 21.05
C LYS A 440 26.80 22.35 20.09
N ARG A 441 25.66 21.66 20.08
CA ARG A 441 25.42 20.49 19.21
C ARG A 441 25.16 20.91 17.76
N ALA A 442 24.46 22.03 17.57
CA ALA A 442 24.30 22.66 16.25
C ALA A 442 25.67 23.06 15.67
N MET A 443 26.55 23.67 16.47
CA MET A 443 27.89 24.07 16.04
C MET A 443 28.76 22.87 15.66
N LYS A 444 28.78 21.82 16.50
CA LYS A 444 29.54 20.60 16.22
C LYS A 444 29.11 19.91 14.92
N GLU A 445 27.81 19.96 14.61
CA GLU A 445 27.30 19.43 13.34
C GLU A 445 27.70 20.30 12.14
N ILE A 446 27.68 21.63 12.27
CA ILE A 446 28.19 22.54 11.22
C ILE A 446 29.69 22.30 10.97
N GLU A 447 30.49 22.15 12.03
CA GLU A 447 31.93 21.86 11.93
C GLU A 447 32.19 20.51 11.25
N ARG A 448 31.41 19.48 11.59
CA ARG A 448 31.47 18.16 10.95
C ARG A 448 31.18 18.23 9.45
N LEU A 449 30.27 19.11 9.04
CA LEU A 449 29.86 19.28 7.63
C LEU A 449 30.77 20.23 6.85
N THR A 450 31.64 21.00 7.52
CA THR A 450 32.50 22.00 6.87
C THR A 450 33.48 21.39 5.85
N PRO A 451 34.12 20.25 6.12
CA PRO A 451 34.95 19.57 5.12
C PRO A 451 34.16 19.03 3.91
N GLN A 452 32.82 18.94 4.00
CA GLN A 452 31.94 18.38 2.97
C GLN A 452 31.22 19.49 2.18
N LYS A 453 31.78 20.70 2.11
CA LYS A 453 31.16 21.87 1.45
C LYS A 453 30.67 21.57 0.02
N GLU A 454 31.40 20.76 -0.73
CA GLU A 454 31.07 20.37 -2.10
C GLU A 454 29.77 19.56 -2.23
N MET A 455 29.28 18.97 -1.13
CA MET A 455 27.99 18.26 -1.08
C MET A 455 26.77 19.20 -0.96
N PHE A 456 26.98 20.50 -0.80
CA PHE A 456 25.93 21.51 -0.65
C PHE A 456 25.85 22.38 -1.90
N SER A 457 24.63 22.71 -2.33
CA SER A 457 24.48 23.83 -3.28
C SER A 457 24.94 25.13 -2.62
N GLU A 458 25.34 26.11 -3.43
CA GLU A 458 25.80 27.41 -2.93
C GLU A 458 24.78 28.08 -2.00
N SER A 459 23.49 27.98 -2.32
CA SER A 459 22.39 28.49 -1.47
C SER A 459 22.31 27.76 -0.11
N GLN A 460 22.51 26.45 -0.09
CA GLN A 460 22.51 25.66 1.15
C GLN A 460 23.73 25.99 2.03
N TRP A 461 24.91 26.13 1.41
CA TRP A 461 26.12 26.51 2.12
C TRP A 461 26.01 27.91 2.75
N MET A 462 25.43 28.88 2.03
CA MET A 462 25.16 30.22 2.56
C MET A 462 24.21 30.19 3.77
N GLN A 463 23.21 29.31 3.77
CA GLN A 463 22.33 29.13 4.92
C GLN A 463 23.06 28.52 6.13
N LEU A 464 23.99 27.57 5.92
CA LEU A 464 24.81 27.02 7.00
C LEU A 464 25.71 28.07 7.62
N GLU A 465 26.40 28.87 6.81
CA GLU A 465 27.26 29.96 7.28
C GLU A 465 26.47 31.05 8.02
N GLN A 466 25.24 31.35 7.56
CA GLN A 466 24.36 32.24 8.31
C GLN A 466 24.04 31.69 9.71
N ILE A 467 23.67 30.40 9.81
CA ILE A 467 23.37 29.77 11.12
C ILE A 467 24.64 29.71 11.98
N ARG A 468 25.82 29.48 11.39
CA ARG A 468 27.11 29.49 12.08
C ARG A 468 27.39 30.84 12.73
N ARG A 469 27.19 31.93 11.97
CA ARG A 469 27.33 33.31 12.48
C ARG A 469 26.30 33.63 13.57
N GLU A 470 25.06 33.17 13.42
CA GLU A 470 24.02 33.28 14.47
C GLU A 470 24.42 32.57 15.77
N ILE A 471 25.02 31.37 15.68
CA ILE A 471 25.48 30.61 16.85
C ILE A 471 26.63 31.34 17.57
N LYS A 472 27.59 31.86 16.80
CA LYS A 472 28.76 32.58 17.33
C LYS A 472 28.42 33.98 17.87
N GLY A 473 27.20 34.46 17.62
CA GLY A 473 26.80 35.82 17.99
C GLY A 473 27.42 36.90 17.10
N GLU A 474 27.98 36.52 15.95
CA GLU A 474 28.61 37.40 14.96
C GLU A 474 27.57 38.08 14.04
N TYR A 475 26.28 37.78 14.22
CA TYR A 475 25.22 38.40 13.44
C TYR A 475 24.92 39.83 13.93
N VAL A 476 25.60 40.79 13.31
CA VAL A 476 25.30 42.23 13.39
C VAL A 476 24.39 42.58 12.21
N GLY A 477 23.09 42.38 12.38
CA GLY A 477 22.07 42.82 11.43
C GLY A 477 20.89 43.41 12.19
N ASP A 478 20.50 44.63 11.82
CA ASP A 478 19.62 45.61 12.48
C ASP A 478 18.18 45.18 12.88
N VAL A 479 18.00 44.02 13.52
CA VAL A 479 16.71 43.54 14.05
C VAL A 479 16.60 43.76 15.57
N LYS A 480 17.48 44.58 16.17
CA LYS A 480 17.33 45.00 17.58
C LYS A 480 16.17 45.99 17.82
N ARG A 481 15.52 46.53 16.78
CA ARG A 481 14.41 47.50 16.96
C ARG A 481 13.03 46.89 17.23
N ASP A 482 12.79 45.60 16.96
CA ASP A 482 11.40 45.08 16.98
C ASP A 482 11.10 44.07 18.10
N SER A 483 12.10 43.47 18.74
CA SER A 483 11.88 42.51 19.84
C SER A 483 11.46 43.18 21.15
N LYS A 484 11.94 44.41 21.44
CA LYS A 484 11.48 45.21 22.59
C LYS A 484 10.04 45.71 22.42
N THR A 485 9.65 46.07 21.20
CA THR A 485 8.29 46.55 20.88
C THR A 485 7.27 45.42 20.94
N LYS A 486 7.66 44.21 20.52
CA LYS A 486 6.78 43.03 20.56
C LYS A 486 6.56 42.47 21.97
N MET A 487 7.56 42.58 22.86
CA MET A 487 7.41 42.20 24.28
C MET A 487 6.58 43.22 25.08
N ARG A 488 6.54 44.50 24.70
CA ARG A 488 5.65 45.51 25.30
C ARG A 488 4.19 45.42 24.87
N ARG A 489 3.89 44.70 23.78
CA ARG A 489 2.50 44.43 23.34
C ARG A 489 1.95 43.10 23.84
N LEU A 490 2.79 42.26 24.45
CA LEU A 490 2.44 40.95 25.02
C LEU A 490 2.37 40.94 26.55
N ARG A 491 2.91 41.98 27.21
CA ARG A 491 2.53 42.36 28.57
C ARG A 491 1.41 43.38 28.48
#